data_AF-A0A540NPZ9-F1
#
_entry.id   AF-A0A540NPZ9-F1
#
_cell.length_a   1.000
_cell.length_b   1.000
_cell.length_c   1.000
_cell.angle_alpha   90.00
_cell.angle_beta   90.00
_cell.angle_gamma   90.00
#
_symmetry.space_group_name_H-M   'P 1'
#
loop_
_entity.id
_entity.type
_entity.pdbx_description
1 polymer ?
#
loop_
_entity_poly.entity_id
_entity_poly.type
_entity_poly.pdbx_seq_one_letter_code
_entity_poly.pdbx_strand_id
1 'polypeptide(L)' 'MGFVVVVSAPVILLILVLALAFYLLGRASGRRESPSAPQYFGPPVPPTQEKSAKV' A
#
# COMPACT_ATOMS: atom_id res chain seq x y z
N MET A 1 39.69 15.08 -7.93
CA MET A 1 38.28 14.79 -8.27
C MET A 1 37.87 13.31 -8.09
N GLY A 2 38.76 12.33 -8.26
CA GLY A 2 38.39 10.89 -8.16
C GLY A 2 37.92 10.39 -6.79
N PHE A 3 38.41 10.96 -5.68
CA PHE A 3 38.01 10.55 -4.32
C PHE A 3 36.50 10.70 -4.08
N VAL A 4 35.88 11.74 -4.65
CA VAL A 4 34.43 11.97 -4.54
C VAL A 4 33.66 10.81 -5.15
N VAL A 5 34.09 10.29 -6.31
CA VAL A 5 33.44 9.17 -7.00
C VAL A 5 33.60 7.86 -6.23
N VAL A 6 34.80 7.61 -5.68
CA VAL A 6 35.10 6.40 -4.92
C VAL A 6 34.26 6.30 -3.65
N VAL A 7 33.97 7.43 -3.00
CA VAL A 7 33.13 7.48 -1.80
C VAL A 7 31.65 7.55 -2.15
N SER A 8 31.26 8.33 -3.15
CA SER A 8 29.85 8.53 -3.49
C SER A 8 29.23 7.31 -4.14
N ALA A 9 29.94 6.61 -5.03
CA ALA A 9 29.42 5.44 -5.72
C ALA A 9 28.91 4.35 -4.76
N PRO A 10 29.67 3.87 -3.75
CA PRO A 10 29.17 2.88 -2.81
C PRO A 10 28.06 3.42 -1.91
N VAL A 11 28.11 4.70 -1.52
CA VAL A 11 27.06 5.33 -0.69
C VAL A 11 25.74 5.43 -1.45
N ILE A 12 25.76 5.87 -2.71
CA ILE A 12 24.57 5.94 -3.56
C ILE A 12 23.99 4.55 -3.78
N LEU A 13 24.84 3.54 -4.06
CA LEU A 13 24.41 2.16 -4.24
C LEU A 13 23.72 1.64 -2.96
N LEU A 14 24.31 1.92 -1.79
CA LEU A 14 23.72 1.55 -0.50
C LEU A 14 22.34 2.21 -0.28
N ILE A 15 22.20 3.49 -0.61
CA ILE A 15 20.91 4.20 -0.54
C ILE A 15 19.87 3.57 -1.48
N LEU A 16 20.25 3.20 -2.71
CA LEU A 16 19.36 2.55 -3.66
C LEU A 16 18.88 1.18 -3.15
N VAL A 17 19.79 0.39 -2.58
CA VAL A 17 19.44 -0.92 -1.98
C VAL A 17 18.51 -0.74 -0.79
N LEU A 18 18.78 0.22 0.10
CA LEU A 18 17.89 0.55 1.21
C LEU A 18 16.50 0.98 0.73
N ALA A 19 16.44 1.88 -0.26
CA ALA A 19 15.18 2.34 -0.84
C ALA A 19 14.39 1.17 -1.43
N LEU A 20 15.05 0.26 -2.14
CA LEU A 20 14.40 -0.92 -2.70
C LEU A 20 13.91 -1.88 -1.60
N ALA A 21 14.71 -2.12 -0.57
CA ALA A 21 14.33 -2.96 0.57
C ALA A 21 13.10 -2.41 1.30
N PHE A 22 13.08 -1.10 1.59
CA PHE A 22 11.92 -0.45 2.20
C PHE A 22 10.70 -0.43 1.28
N TYR A 23 10.88 -0.21 -0.03
CA TYR A 23 9.80 -0.29 -1.01
C TYR A 23 9.16 -1.69 -1.03
N LEU A 24 9.99 -2.75 -1.08
CA LEU A 24 9.52 -4.13 -1.09
C LEU A 24 8.84 -4.51 0.24
N LEU A 25 9.38 -4.06 1.37
CA LEU A 25 8.79 -4.28 2.69
C LEU A 25 7.42 -3.60 2.80
N GLY A 26 7.30 -2.32 2.43
CA GLY A 26 6.03 -1.61 2.41
C GLY A 26 5.02 -2.21 1.43
N ARG A 27 5.48 -2.66 0.25
CA ARG A 27 4.65 -3.37 -0.74
C ARG A 27 4.14 -4.70 -0.19
N ALA A 28 4.96 -5.45 0.53
CA ALA A 28 4.55 -6.70 1.16
C ALA A 28 3.52 -6.45 2.27
N SER A 29 3.68 -5.39 3.06
CA SER A 29 2.74 -5.00 4.12
C SER A 29 1.40 -4.51 3.56
N GLY A 30 1.38 -3.64 2.56
CA GLY A 30 0.13 -3.17 1.94
C GLY A 30 -0.66 -4.29 1.26
N ARG A 31 0.03 -5.30 0.72
CA ARG A 31 -0.60 -6.54 0.21
C ARG A 31 -1.06 -7.50 1.29
N ARG A 32 -0.69 -7.32 2.56
CA ARG A 32 -1.19 -8.13 3.68
C ARG A 32 -2.44 -7.55 4.30
N GLU A 33 -2.62 -6.23 4.24
CA GLU A 33 -3.84 -5.56 4.70
C GLU A 33 -5.02 -5.77 3.73
N SER A 34 -4.74 -5.93 2.43
CA SER A 34 -5.77 -6.17 1.41
C SER A 34 -6.48 -7.55 1.44
N PRO A 35 -5.83 -8.69 1.77
CA PRO A 35 -6.49 -9.99 1.87
C PRO A 35 -6.99 -10.33 3.28
N SER A 36 -6.53 -9.64 4.33
CA SER A 36 -6.99 -9.88 5.71
C SER A 36 -8.18 -9.03 6.11
N ALA A 37 -8.47 -7.95 5.39
CA ALA A 37 -9.78 -7.33 5.42
C ALA A 37 -10.76 -8.35 4.80
N PRO A 38 -11.72 -8.90 5.56
CA PRO A 38 -12.83 -9.58 4.92
C PRO A 38 -13.48 -8.55 4.02
N GLN A 39 -13.38 -8.72 2.69
CA GLN A 39 -14.28 -8.03 1.79
C GLN A 39 -15.67 -8.47 2.25
N TYR A 40 -16.34 -7.61 3.01
CA TYR A 40 -17.69 -7.86 3.47
C TYR A 40 -18.57 -7.83 2.22
N PHE A 41 -18.63 -8.99 1.56
CA PHE A 41 -19.54 -9.31 0.49
C PHE A 41 -20.88 -9.63 1.14
N GLY A 42 -21.39 -8.66 1.91
CA GLY A 42 -22.74 -8.72 2.42
C GLY A 42 -23.71 -8.67 1.24
N PRO A 43 -24.92 -9.24 1.38
CA PRO A 43 -25.95 -9.07 0.37
C PRO A 43 -26.12 -7.57 0.07
N PRO A 44 -26.36 -7.19 -1.20
CA PRO A 44 -26.55 -5.80 -1.58
C PRO A 44 -27.57 -5.15 -0.64
N VAL A 45 -27.25 -3.97 -0.13
CA VAL A 45 -28.11 -3.25 0.82
C VAL A 45 -29.50 -3.18 0.21
N PRO A 46 -30.53 -3.76 0.87
CA PRO A 46 -31.88 -3.70 0.34
C PRO A 46 -32.28 -2.23 0.22
N PRO A 47 -33.00 -1.86 -0.86
CA PRO A 47 -33.39 -0.48 -1.09
C PRO A 47 -34.14 0.06 0.14
N THR A 48 -33.85 1.30 0.52
CA THR A 48 -34.54 1.98 1.62
C THR A 48 -36.03 2.01 1.29
N GLN A 49 -36.81 1.16 1.96
CA GLN A 49 -38.26 1.27 1.92
C GLN A 49 -38.64 2.52 2.70
N GLU A 50 -38.74 3.62 1.97
CA GLU A 50 -39.41 4.84 2.40
C GLU A 50 -40.86 4.45 2.74
N LYS A 51 -41.08 4.17 4.03
CA LYS A 51 -42.40 3.87 4.57
C LYS A 51 -43.35 4.99 4.20
N SER A 52 -44.29 4.67 3.32
CA SER A 52 -45.72 4.85 3.58
C SER A 52 -46.14 6.28 3.99
N ALA A 53 -46.10 7.24 3.07
CA ALA A 53 -47.07 8.33 3.05
C ALA A 53 -48.39 7.78 2.49
N LYS A 54 -49.18 7.18 3.38
CA LYS A 54 -50.53 6.67 3.10
C LYS A 54 -51.43 7.86 2.77
N VAL A 55 -52.00 7.82 1.56
CA VAL A 55 -53.09 8.67 1.05
C VAL A 55 -54.35 8.48 1.90
#